data_AF-A0A1A8UWM3-F1
#
_entry.id   AF-A0A1A8UWM3-F1
#
_cell.length_a   1.000
_cell.length_b   1.000
_cell.length_c   1.000
_cell.angle_alpha   90.00
_cell.angle_beta   90.00
_cell.angle_gamma   90.00
#
_symmetry.space_group_name_H-M   'P 1'
#
loop_
_entity.id
_entity.type
_entity.pdbx_description
1 polymer ?
#
loop_
_entity_poly.entity_id
_entity_poly.type
_entity_poly.pdbx_seq_one_letter_code
_entity_poly.pdbx_strand_id
1 'polypeptide(L)'
;MTETDREPQFYLCSCFTTDNIFLHDYKLHVRYVSGQQFRRDYQKLLLRLGCVLDQQFEDVLKKVSQEVDRRRQLAVTSAERAAAIKRMYQPLHHHVYRLQETYLTSEFKQLVEYCRSRNANKEGLLLLLKVAAPRVYRLPVFEKHFCEELVEELEHFEQSSAPTGRPNTMNHYGIPLNELGFDEGFVTPLREQYLQPITSLLYPDCGGHSLDSHKAFVVKYALKEDLDLSYHYDNAEITLNVSLGKEFTDGNLYFGDMRQVPISETECTEVEHEVTTGLLHRGQHMHGALPVSGGQRWNLVVWMRASQERNRLCPMCNRRPSLVEGEGFADGFTKHTDGLLNTTCVLT
;
A
#
# COMPACT_ATOMS: atom_id res chain seq x y z
N MET A 1 7.65 36.08 -0.07
CA MET A 1 7.39 34.65 0.17
C MET A 1 8.26 33.89 -0.83
N THR A 2 9.40 33.40 -0.38
CA THR A 2 10.34 32.64 -1.20
C THR A 2 9.72 31.30 -1.58
N GLU A 3 10.04 30.78 -2.77
CA GLU A 3 9.51 29.52 -3.35
C GLU A 3 9.82 28.24 -2.55
N THR A 4 10.32 28.34 -1.33
CA THR A 4 10.95 27.25 -0.57
C THR A 4 10.06 26.58 0.48
N ASP A 5 8.78 26.98 0.62
CA ASP A 5 7.89 26.48 1.69
C ASP A 5 6.59 25.83 1.18
N ARG A 6 6.52 25.44 -0.10
CA ARG A 6 5.38 24.63 -0.59
C ARG A 6 5.69 23.16 -0.37
N GLU A 7 4.80 22.48 0.35
CA GLU A 7 4.79 21.02 0.39
C GLU A 7 4.87 20.45 -1.03
N PRO A 8 5.63 19.34 -1.23
CA PRO A 8 5.79 18.77 -2.55
C PRO A 8 4.44 18.32 -3.10
N GLN A 9 4.09 18.81 -4.30
CA GLN A 9 2.91 18.33 -5.01
C GLN A 9 3.15 16.88 -5.47
N PHE A 10 2.23 15.98 -5.12
CA PHE A 10 2.26 14.60 -5.59
C PHE A 10 1.35 14.38 -6.81
N TYR A 11 1.68 13.35 -7.57
CA TYR A 11 1.09 13.02 -8.86
C TYR A 11 0.74 11.53 -8.95
N LEU A 12 -0.09 11.20 -9.92
CA LEU A 12 -0.39 9.87 -10.40
C LEU A 12 0.39 9.61 -11.69
N CYS A 13 0.63 8.34 -12.04
CA CYS A 13 0.97 7.99 -13.40
C CYS A 13 -0.31 7.82 -14.22
N SER A 14 -0.39 8.42 -15.41
CA SER A 14 -1.57 8.34 -16.31
C SER A 14 -2.01 6.90 -16.62
N CYS A 15 -1.06 5.95 -16.55
CA CYS A 15 -1.34 4.52 -16.68
C CYS A 15 -2.39 4.01 -15.67
N PHE A 16 -2.58 4.67 -14.54
CA PHE A 16 -3.61 4.33 -13.56
C PHE A 16 -5.00 4.28 -14.20
N THR A 17 -5.28 5.16 -15.17
CA THR A 17 -6.59 5.24 -15.85
C THR A 17 -6.64 4.48 -17.17
N THR A 18 -5.53 3.88 -17.61
CA THR A 18 -5.46 3.22 -18.94
C THR A 18 -4.99 1.78 -18.89
N ASP A 19 -4.18 1.37 -17.93
CA ASP A 19 -3.51 0.08 -17.88
C ASP A 19 -3.97 -0.76 -16.67
N ASN A 20 -3.71 -2.06 -16.71
CA ASN A 20 -4.00 -3.02 -15.64
C ASN A 20 -5.47 -2.99 -15.18
N ILE A 21 -6.42 -2.91 -16.11
CA ILE A 21 -7.84 -3.06 -15.81
C ILE A 21 -8.15 -4.55 -15.83
N PHE A 22 -8.64 -5.11 -14.73
CA PHE A 22 -8.89 -6.55 -14.63
C PHE A 22 -10.30 -6.91 -15.07
N LEU A 23 -10.40 -7.85 -16.02
CA LEU A 23 -11.65 -8.45 -16.47
C LEU A 23 -11.83 -9.80 -15.78
N HIS A 24 -12.62 -9.82 -14.70
CA HIS A 24 -12.87 -11.03 -13.90
C HIS A 24 -13.38 -12.21 -14.74
N ASP A 25 -14.36 -11.96 -15.62
CA ASP A 25 -15.00 -12.99 -16.46
C ASP A 25 -13.99 -13.74 -17.36
N TYR A 26 -12.87 -13.08 -17.69
CA TYR A 26 -11.85 -13.60 -18.61
C TYR A 26 -10.49 -13.80 -17.94
N LYS A 27 -10.37 -13.49 -16.64
CA LYS A 27 -9.12 -13.50 -15.86
C LYS A 27 -7.97 -12.79 -16.59
N LEU A 28 -8.26 -11.62 -17.19
CA LEU A 28 -7.35 -10.92 -18.09
C LEU A 28 -7.16 -9.46 -17.67
N HIS A 29 -5.92 -8.99 -17.65
CA HIS A 29 -5.63 -7.56 -17.57
C HIS A 29 -5.62 -6.93 -18.97
N VAL A 30 -6.31 -5.81 -19.10
CA VAL A 30 -6.46 -5.07 -20.36
C VAL A 30 -6.04 -3.61 -20.23
N ARG A 31 -5.72 -3.02 -21.38
CA ARG A 31 -5.47 -1.60 -21.56
C ARG A 31 -6.67 -0.95 -22.26
N TYR A 32 -7.10 0.21 -21.78
CA TYR A 32 -8.19 0.98 -22.36
C TYR A 32 -7.81 2.45 -22.55
N VAL A 33 -7.82 2.89 -23.81
CA VAL A 33 -7.69 4.30 -24.19
C VAL A 33 -8.96 4.77 -24.92
N SER A 34 -9.52 3.90 -25.76
CA SER A 34 -10.79 4.13 -26.46
C SER A 34 -11.42 2.80 -26.86
N GLY A 35 -12.72 2.78 -27.13
CA GLY A 35 -13.41 1.59 -27.62
C GLY A 35 -12.83 1.05 -28.94
N GLN A 36 -12.34 1.94 -29.81
CA GLN A 36 -11.67 1.54 -31.07
C GLN A 36 -10.35 0.81 -30.80
N GLN A 37 -9.50 1.33 -29.90
CA GLN A 37 -8.26 0.66 -29.51
C GLN A 37 -8.57 -0.68 -28.85
N PHE A 38 -9.53 -0.71 -27.91
CA PHE A 38 -9.88 -1.92 -27.20
C PHE A 38 -10.37 -3.03 -28.13
N ARG A 39 -11.23 -2.68 -29.11
CA ARG A 39 -11.72 -3.62 -30.12
C ARG A 39 -10.58 -4.17 -30.98
N ARG A 40 -9.71 -3.30 -31.48
CA ARG A 40 -8.56 -3.72 -32.29
C ARG A 40 -7.65 -4.69 -31.53
N ASP A 41 -7.40 -4.41 -30.26
CA ASP A 41 -6.38 -5.12 -29.50
C ASP A 41 -6.91 -6.41 -28.84
N TYR A 42 -8.19 -6.43 -28.39
CA TYR A 42 -8.73 -7.51 -27.55
C TYR A 42 -9.87 -8.32 -28.18
N GLN A 43 -10.53 -7.87 -29.26
CA GLN A 43 -11.71 -8.58 -29.79
C GLN A 43 -11.40 -10.04 -30.16
N LYS A 44 -10.30 -10.29 -30.88
CA LYS A 44 -9.90 -11.66 -31.26
C LYS A 44 -9.54 -12.53 -30.06
N LEU A 45 -8.95 -11.94 -29.02
CA LEU A 45 -8.57 -12.66 -27.80
C LEU A 45 -9.81 -13.01 -26.98
N LEU A 46 -10.68 -12.04 -26.73
CA LEU A 46 -11.92 -12.24 -25.99
C LEU A 46 -12.84 -13.25 -26.68
N LEU A 47 -12.88 -13.26 -28.02
CA LEU A 47 -13.59 -14.29 -28.79
C LEU A 47 -13.10 -15.70 -28.45
N ARG A 48 -11.77 -15.91 -28.41
CA ARG A 48 -11.18 -17.21 -28.02
C ARG A 48 -11.45 -17.58 -26.56
N LEU A 49 -11.68 -16.59 -25.71
CA LEU A 49 -12.02 -16.77 -24.30
C LEU A 49 -13.54 -16.86 -24.04
N GLY A 50 -14.37 -16.94 -25.10
CA GLY A 50 -15.81 -17.19 -24.98
C GLY A 50 -16.73 -15.97 -25.15
N CYS A 51 -16.19 -14.79 -25.49
CA CYS A 51 -16.97 -13.61 -25.85
C CYS A 51 -17.42 -13.69 -27.31
N VAL A 52 -18.45 -14.51 -27.57
CA VAL A 52 -18.90 -14.87 -28.93
C VAL A 52 -20.04 -14.00 -29.46
N LEU A 53 -20.79 -13.34 -28.59
CA LEU A 53 -21.91 -12.48 -28.97
C LEU A 53 -21.48 -11.01 -28.94
N ASP A 54 -21.96 -10.21 -29.89
CA ASP A 54 -21.70 -8.76 -29.90
C ASP A 54 -22.14 -8.09 -28.59
N GLN A 55 -23.27 -8.51 -28.01
CA GLN A 55 -23.75 -8.00 -26.72
C GLN A 55 -22.75 -8.26 -25.59
N GLN A 56 -22.10 -9.43 -25.55
CA GLN A 56 -21.08 -9.72 -24.53
C GLN A 56 -19.88 -8.78 -24.68
N PHE A 57 -19.50 -8.45 -25.91
CA PHE A 57 -18.40 -7.53 -26.16
C PHE A 57 -18.74 -6.10 -25.74
N GLU A 58 -19.96 -5.63 -26.02
CA GLU A 58 -20.44 -4.33 -25.56
C GLU A 58 -20.53 -4.26 -24.03
N ASP A 59 -20.96 -5.34 -23.37
CA ASP A 59 -20.97 -5.42 -21.90
C ASP A 59 -19.55 -5.34 -21.32
N VAL A 60 -18.56 -5.96 -21.97
CA VAL A 60 -17.14 -5.83 -21.59
C VAL A 60 -16.67 -4.39 -21.75
N LEU A 61 -16.95 -3.74 -22.89
CA LEU A 61 -16.59 -2.34 -23.10
C LEU A 61 -17.20 -1.43 -22.03
N LYS A 62 -18.47 -1.66 -21.69
CA LYS A 62 -19.16 -0.91 -20.64
C LYS A 62 -18.48 -1.10 -19.28
N LYS A 63 -18.18 -2.34 -18.88
CA LYS A 63 -17.47 -2.65 -17.62
C LYS A 63 -16.11 -1.94 -17.55
N VAL A 64 -15.33 -1.98 -18.63
CA VAL A 64 -14.01 -1.33 -18.70
C VAL A 64 -14.14 0.19 -18.61
N SER A 65 -15.07 0.79 -19.35
CA SER A 65 -15.30 2.24 -19.29
C SER A 65 -15.73 2.69 -17.88
N GLN A 66 -16.64 1.95 -17.25
CA GLN A 66 -17.08 2.23 -15.88
C GLN A 66 -15.94 2.15 -14.87
N GLU A 67 -15.04 1.17 -14.99
CA GLU A 67 -13.86 1.08 -14.13
C GLU A 67 -12.90 2.26 -14.35
N VAL A 68 -12.70 2.70 -15.59
CA VAL A 68 -11.88 3.89 -15.89
C VAL A 68 -12.49 5.14 -15.29
N ASP A 69 -13.80 5.33 -15.43
CA ASP A 69 -14.50 6.49 -14.86
C ASP A 69 -14.47 6.46 -13.33
N ARG A 70 -14.62 5.28 -12.71
CA ARG A 70 -14.44 5.09 -11.26
C ARG A 70 -13.04 5.50 -10.81
N ARG A 71 -11.98 5.09 -11.54
CA ARG A 71 -10.59 5.47 -11.23
C ARG A 71 -10.37 6.97 -11.34
N ARG A 72 -10.95 7.63 -12.35
CA ARG A 72 -10.88 9.11 -12.50
C ARG A 72 -11.53 9.86 -11.35
N GLN A 73 -12.63 9.32 -10.82
CA GLN A 73 -13.39 9.93 -9.71
C GLN A 73 -12.86 9.53 -8.32
N LEU A 74 -11.82 8.69 -8.23
CA LEU A 74 -11.41 8.09 -6.97
C LEU A 74 -10.98 9.12 -5.92
N ALA A 75 -10.18 10.12 -6.32
CA ALA A 75 -9.71 11.16 -5.42
C ALA A 75 -10.87 12.03 -4.90
N VAL A 76 -11.75 12.48 -5.80
CA VAL A 76 -12.93 13.29 -5.46
C VAL A 76 -13.84 12.55 -4.50
N THR A 77 -14.20 11.30 -4.82
CA THR A 77 -15.10 10.51 -3.97
C THR A 77 -14.47 10.17 -2.61
N SER A 78 -13.14 10.02 -2.53
CA SER A 78 -12.43 9.85 -1.26
C SER A 78 -12.49 11.11 -0.40
N ALA A 79 -12.27 12.29 -0.98
CA ALA A 79 -12.39 13.56 -0.28
C ALA A 79 -13.82 13.83 0.22
N GLU A 80 -14.84 13.51 -0.60
CA GLU A 80 -16.25 13.61 -0.20
C GLU A 80 -16.58 12.69 0.98
N ARG A 81 -16.07 11.44 0.97
CA ARG A 81 -16.22 10.51 2.11
C ARG A 81 -15.52 11.03 3.35
N ALA A 82 -14.27 11.48 3.25
CA ALA A 82 -13.53 12.04 4.38
C ALA A 82 -14.27 13.25 5.01
N ALA A 83 -14.82 14.13 4.18
CA ALA A 83 -15.62 15.26 4.66
C ALA A 83 -16.92 14.81 5.34
N ALA A 84 -17.59 13.78 4.81
CA ALA A 84 -18.79 13.22 5.42
C ALA A 84 -18.49 12.51 6.75
N ILE A 85 -17.41 11.73 6.82
CA ILE A 85 -16.92 11.06 8.04
C ILE A 85 -16.68 12.11 9.12
N LYS A 86 -15.91 13.16 8.82
CA LYS A 86 -15.62 14.25 9.78
C LYS A 86 -16.86 14.93 10.36
N ARG A 87 -17.97 14.94 9.62
CA ARG A 87 -19.25 15.52 10.07
C ARG A 87 -20.11 14.53 10.87
N MET A 88 -20.09 13.25 10.49
CA MET A 88 -21.05 12.26 10.96
C MET A 88 -20.51 11.36 12.07
N TYR A 89 -19.22 11.05 12.03
CA TYR A 89 -18.60 10.11 12.93
C TYR A 89 -18.04 10.80 14.17
N GLN A 90 -18.26 10.20 15.34
CA GLN A 90 -17.68 10.62 16.61
C GLN A 90 -16.70 9.52 17.05
N PRO A 91 -15.40 9.80 17.13
CA PRO A 91 -14.41 8.82 17.59
C PRO A 91 -14.73 8.27 18.98
N LEU A 92 -14.46 6.98 19.19
CA LEU A 92 -14.52 6.34 20.51
C LEU A 92 -13.25 6.66 21.30
N HIS A 93 -12.09 6.55 20.65
CA HIS A 93 -10.74 6.69 21.19
C HIS A 93 -9.99 7.82 20.48
N HIS A 94 -10.28 9.08 20.84
CA HIS A 94 -9.68 10.26 20.18
C HIS A 94 -8.14 10.27 20.15
N HIS A 95 -7.48 9.61 21.12
CA HIS A 95 -6.03 9.59 21.23
C HIS A 95 -5.34 8.73 20.16
N VAL A 96 -6.01 7.74 19.57
CA VAL A 96 -5.38 6.81 18.60
C VAL A 96 -5.05 7.45 17.26
N TYR A 97 -5.64 8.61 16.95
CA TYR A 97 -5.39 9.40 15.72
C TYR A 97 -4.04 10.12 15.72
N ARG A 98 -3.33 10.14 16.85
CA ARG A 98 -2.02 10.78 16.98
C ARG A 98 -1.02 9.78 17.53
N LEU A 99 0.11 9.60 16.85
CA LEU A 99 1.15 8.69 17.29
C LEU A 99 1.73 9.15 18.64
N GLN A 100 1.80 8.23 19.60
CA GLN A 100 2.44 8.45 20.88
C GLN A 100 3.54 7.40 21.11
N GLU A 101 4.64 7.78 21.76
CA GLU A 101 5.72 6.84 22.09
C GLU A 101 5.29 5.69 23.01
N THR A 102 4.21 5.89 23.78
CA THR A 102 3.59 4.88 24.64
C THR A 102 2.93 3.77 23.84
N TYR A 103 2.60 4.00 22.57
CA TYR A 103 2.03 2.97 21.70
C TYR A 103 3.09 2.02 21.15
N LEU A 104 4.36 2.43 21.20
CA LEU A 104 5.47 1.71 20.57
C LEU A 104 6.19 0.85 21.61
N THR A 105 6.49 -0.39 21.22
CA THR A 105 7.21 -1.31 22.13
C THR A 105 8.61 -0.80 22.45
N SER A 106 9.13 -1.23 23.59
CA SER A 106 10.51 -0.91 23.99
C SER A 106 11.53 -1.46 22.99
N GLU A 107 11.28 -2.65 22.47
CA GLU A 107 12.10 -3.33 21.46
C GLU A 107 12.13 -2.53 20.16
N PHE A 108 10.99 -2.06 19.68
CA PHE A 108 10.93 -1.25 18.46
C PHE A 108 11.65 0.09 18.63
N LYS A 109 11.48 0.76 19.77
CA LYS A 109 12.23 1.99 20.07
C LYS A 109 13.74 1.75 20.11
N GLN A 110 14.20 0.64 20.68
CA GLN A 110 15.63 0.26 20.67
C GLN A 110 16.16 0.01 19.25
N LEU A 111 15.38 -0.63 18.38
CA LEU A 111 15.74 -0.80 16.96
C LEU A 111 15.92 0.54 16.26
N VAL A 112 14.98 1.48 16.48
CA VAL A 112 15.04 2.82 15.90
C VAL A 112 16.24 3.61 16.42
N GLU A 113 16.50 3.58 17.73
CA GLU A 113 17.68 4.21 18.34
C GLU A 113 18.99 3.63 17.81
N TYR A 114 19.07 2.30 17.64
CA TYR A 114 20.22 1.67 16.99
C TYR A 114 20.43 2.23 15.58
N CYS A 115 19.36 2.30 14.77
CA CYS A 115 19.44 2.78 13.39
C CYS A 115 19.84 4.27 13.27
N ARG A 116 19.58 5.07 14.31
CA ARG A 116 20.00 6.48 14.40
C ARG A 116 21.45 6.66 14.86
N SER A 117 22.08 5.62 15.39
CA SER A 117 23.44 5.69 15.91
C SER A 117 24.48 5.86 14.80
N ARG A 118 25.61 6.51 15.09
CA ARG A 118 26.67 6.80 14.10
C ARG A 118 27.27 5.56 13.43
N ASN A 119 27.27 4.42 14.13
CA ASN A 119 27.89 3.18 13.67
C ASN A 119 26.85 2.15 13.19
N ALA A 120 25.59 2.58 13.01
CA ALA A 120 24.52 1.71 12.56
C ALA A 120 24.85 1.15 11.17
N ASN A 121 24.71 -0.17 11.02
CA ASN A 121 24.83 -0.84 9.73
C ASN A 121 23.83 -1.99 9.66
N LYS A 122 23.67 -2.54 8.46
CA LYS A 122 22.70 -3.60 8.19
C LYS A 122 23.03 -4.85 9.02
N GLU A 123 24.29 -5.25 9.11
CA GLU A 123 24.72 -6.45 9.81
C GLU A 123 24.37 -6.40 11.30
N GLY A 124 24.63 -5.27 11.95
CA GLY A 124 24.29 -5.08 13.36
C GLY A 124 22.78 -4.97 13.59
N LEU A 125 22.02 -4.35 12.68
CA LEU A 125 20.56 -4.35 12.75
C LEU A 125 19.99 -5.78 12.64
N LEU A 126 20.55 -6.61 11.76
CA LEU A 126 20.12 -8.00 11.58
C LEU A 126 20.37 -8.87 12.82
N LEU A 127 21.30 -8.49 13.71
CA LEU A 127 21.49 -9.18 15.00
C LEU A 127 20.35 -8.88 15.99
N LEU A 128 19.61 -7.78 15.80
CA LEU A 128 18.51 -7.36 16.66
C LEU A 128 17.13 -7.77 16.10
N LEU A 129 17.06 -8.13 14.82
CA LEU A 129 15.82 -8.47 14.12
C LEU A 129 15.64 -9.99 13.97
N LYS A 130 14.37 -10.42 13.96
CA LYS A 130 13.99 -11.75 13.51
C LYS A 130 13.68 -11.72 12.02
N VAL A 131 14.33 -12.59 11.25
CA VAL A 131 14.04 -12.78 9.82
C VAL A 131 12.89 -13.77 9.68
N ALA A 132 11.87 -13.41 8.89
CA ALA A 132 10.71 -14.26 8.62
C ALA A 132 10.85 -15.09 7.35
N ALA A 133 11.37 -14.47 6.31
CA ALA A 133 11.69 -15.05 5.02
C ALA A 133 12.83 -14.22 4.42
N PRO A 134 13.45 -14.63 3.30
CA PRO A 134 14.47 -13.83 2.63
C PRO A 134 14.00 -12.38 2.41
N ARG A 135 14.67 -11.42 3.05
CA ARG A 135 14.32 -9.99 3.01
C ARG A 135 12.90 -9.66 3.49
N VAL A 136 12.37 -10.42 4.45
CA VAL A 136 11.15 -10.12 5.21
C VAL A 136 11.52 -10.14 6.69
N TYR A 137 11.25 -9.04 7.40
CA TYR A 137 11.67 -8.89 8.80
C TYR A 137 10.48 -8.69 9.72
N ARG A 138 10.52 -9.32 10.90
CA ARG A 138 9.53 -9.12 11.96
C ARG A 138 9.86 -7.87 12.76
N LEU A 139 8.86 -7.02 13.01
CA LEU A 139 8.96 -5.82 13.82
C LEU A 139 7.91 -5.84 14.94
N PRO A 140 8.29 -5.77 16.22
CA PRO A 140 7.33 -5.65 17.32
C PRO A 140 6.83 -4.20 17.43
N VAL A 141 6.04 -3.71 16.47
CA VAL A 141 5.81 -2.24 16.34
C VAL A 141 5.06 -1.66 17.53
N PHE A 142 3.92 -2.27 17.88
CA PHE A 142 2.97 -1.68 18.83
C PHE A 142 2.79 -2.50 20.10
N GLU A 143 2.54 -1.79 21.19
CA GLU A 143 2.08 -2.38 22.44
C GLU A 143 0.69 -3.00 22.26
N LYS A 144 0.45 -4.14 22.93
CA LYS A 144 -0.82 -4.87 22.81
C LYS A 144 -2.04 -4.01 23.14
N HIS A 145 -1.95 -3.20 24.19
CA HIS A 145 -3.07 -2.34 24.61
C HIS A 145 -3.45 -1.34 23.51
N PHE A 146 -2.48 -0.79 22.77
CA PHE A 146 -2.75 0.17 21.71
C PHE A 146 -3.43 -0.53 20.53
N CYS A 147 -2.97 -1.73 20.19
CA CYS A 147 -3.63 -2.54 19.17
C CYS A 147 -5.10 -2.83 19.51
N GLU A 148 -5.41 -3.11 20.78
CA GLU A 148 -6.77 -3.33 21.25
C GLU A 148 -7.63 -2.06 21.08
N GLU A 149 -7.15 -0.90 21.58
CA GLU A 149 -7.85 0.39 21.43
C GLU A 149 -8.04 0.80 19.96
N LEU A 150 -7.04 0.57 19.10
CA LEU A 150 -7.16 0.86 17.67
C LEU A 150 -8.19 -0.04 17.00
N VAL A 151 -8.25 -1.34 17.34
CA VAL A 151 -9.27 -2.23 16.79
C VAL A 151 -10.67 -1.84 17.29
N GLU A 152 -10.81 -1.47 18.56
CA GLU A 152 -12.09 -0.97 19.11
C GLU A 152 -12.59 0.29 18.39
N GLU A 153 -11.70 1.25 18.11
CA GLU A 153 -12.02 2.45 17.33
C GLU A 153 -12.51 2.10 15.92
N LEU A 154 -11.84 1.15 15.26
CA LEU A 154 -12.18 0.76 13.90
C LEU A 154 -13.48 -0.05 13.84
N GLU A 155 -13.73 -0.93 14.81
CA GLU A 155 -15.01 -1.63 14.95
C GLU A 155 -16.15 -0.65 15.22
N HIS A 156 -15.92 0.37 16.06
CA HIS A 156 -16.88 1.44 16.30
C HIS A 156 -17.20 2.23 15.02
N PHE A 157 -16.18 2.52 14.20
CA PHE A 157 -16.36 3.14 12.89
C PHE A 157 -17.17 2.26 11.92
N GLU A 158 -16.85 0.96 11.82
CA GLU A 158 -17.59 0.02 10.96
C GLU A 158 -19.08 -0.08 11.32
N GLN A 159 -19.42 0.08 12.61
CA GLN A 159 -20.80 0.02 13.11
C GLN A 159 -21.55 1.36 12.93
N SER A 160 -20.86 2.43 12.54
CA SER A 160 -21.46 3.75 12.37
C SER A 160 -22.22 3.88 11.04
N SER A 161 -22.97 4.98 10.89
CA SER A 161 -23.63 5.33 9.62
C SER A 161 -22.74 6.13 8.67
N ALA A 162 -21.48 6.38 9.03
CA ALA A 162 -20.55 7.12 8.19
C ALA A 162 -20.18 6.30 6.95
N PRO A 163 -19.96 6.96 5.79
CA PRO A 163 -19.55 6.24 4.59
C PRO A 163 -18.12 5.73 4.72
N THR A 164 -17.81 4.59 4.10
CA THR A 164 -16.44 4.05 4.02
C THR A 164 -16.09 3.66 2.59
N GLY A 165 -14.85 3.97 2.17
CA GLY A 165 -14.28 3.47 0.92
C GLY A 165 -13.74 2.04 1.08
N ARG A 166 -13.36 1.42 -0.05
CA ARG A 166 -12.57 0.18 0.01
C ARG A 166 -11.12 0.51 0.38
N PRO A 167 -10.45 -0.32 1.21
CA PRO A 167 -9.06 -0.07 1.60
C PRO A 167 -8.10 -0.15 0.40
N ASN A 168 -8.32 -1.12 -0.51
CA ASN A 168 -7.57 -1.28 -1.75
C ASN A 168 -8.44 -1.93 -2.85
N THR A 169 -7.82 -2.29 -3.98
CA THR A 169 -8.53 -2.87 -5.14
C THR A 169 -8.87 -4.34 -5.00
N MET A 170 -8.26 -5.06 -4.05
CA MET A 170 -8.38 -6.51 -3.87
C MET A 170 -9.18 -6.89 -2.62
N ASN A 171 -9.20 -6.05 -1.57
CA ASN A 171 -10.00 -6.26 -0.37
C ASN A 171 -11.35 -5.53 -0.45
N HIS A 172 -12.40 -6.21 0.01
CA HIS A 172 -13.75 -5.67 0.17
C HIS A 172 -13.98 -5.09 1.56
N TYR A 173 -13.30 -5.64 2.57
CA TYR A 173 -13.50 -5.29 3.98
C TYR A 173 -12.25 -4.65 4.60
N GLY A 174 -12.47 -3.64 5.42
CA GLY A 174 -11.44 -2.80 5.98
C GLY A 174 -11.64 -1.32 5.65
N ILE A 175 -10.65 -0.50 6.01
CA ILE A 175 -10.83 0.93 6.20
C ILE A 175 -9.62 1.71 5.64
N PRO A 176 -9.82 2.66 4.69
CA PRO A 176 -8.78 3.59 4.29
C PRO A 176 -8.53 4.64 5.39
N LEU A 177 -7.33 4.63 5.98
CA LEU A 177 -7.03 5.44 7.17
C LEU A 177 -6.89 6.94 6.89
N ASN A 178 -6.58 7.31 5.65
CA ASN A 178 -6.56 8.70 5.21
C ASN A 178 -7.96 9.34 5.28
N GLU A 179 -9.02 8.58 4.99
CA GLU A 179 -10.41 9.07 5.05
C GLU A 179 -10.88 9.33 6.49
N LEU A 180 -10.28 8.65 7.47
CA LEU A 180 -10.49 8.90 8.90
C LEU A 180 -9.56 9.96 9.49
N GLY A 181 -8.55 10.42 8.77
CA GLY A 181 -7.64 11.47 9.24
C GLY A 181 -6.45 10.97 10.08
N PHE A 182 -5.98 9.73 9.84
CA PHE A 182 -4.77 9.21 10.50
C PHE A 182 -3.46 9.67 9.85
N ASP A 183 -3.47 10.17 8.61
CA ASP A 183 -2.24 10.43 7.85
C ASP A 183 -1.32 11.44 8.54
N GLU A 184 -1.82 12.64 8.88
CA GLU A 184 -0.98 13.71 9.46
C GLU A 184 -0.50 13.38 10.89
N GLY A 185 -1.43 12.91 11.74
CA GLY A 185 -1.16 12.74 13.17
C GLY A 185 -0.48 11.42 13.53
N PHE A 186 -0.65 10.38 12.71
CA PHE A 186 -0.21 9.03 13.05
C PHE A 186 0.75 8.45 12.03
N VAL A 187 0.32 8.30 10.77
CA VAL A 187 1.06 7.53 9.76
C VAL A 187 2.29 8.29 9.27
N THR A 188 2.19 9.61 9.10
CA THR A 188 3.32 10.46 8.71
C THR A 188 4.45 10.41 9.75
N PRO A 189 4.21 10.67 11.05
CA PRO A 189 5.23 10.49 12.09
C PRO A 189 5.79 9.06 12.17
N LEU A 190 4.94 8.04 12.03
CA LEU A 190 5.39 6.64 12.06
C LEU A 190 6.38 6.35 10.93
N ARG A 191 6.05 6.78 9.70
CA ARG A 191 6.93 6.64 8.53
C ARG A 191 8.25 7.37 8.74
N GLU A 192 8.19 8.67 9.03
CA GLU A 192 9.38 9.54 9.00
C GLU A 192 10.31 9.30 10.18
N GLN A 193 9.74 9.16 11.38
CA GLN A 193 10.55 9.14 12.60
C GLN A 193 11.00 7.72 12.95
N TYR A 194 10.19 6.70 12.68
CA TYR A 194 10.44 5.35 13.18
C TYR A 194 10.78 4.34 12.09
N LEU A 195 10.03 4.32 10.97
CA LEU A 195 10.26 3.33 9.93
C LEU A 195 11.43 3.70 9.02
N GLN A 196 11.56 4.97 8.63
CA GLN A 196 12.60 5.41 7.69
C GLN A 196 14.03 5.08 8.14
N PRO A 197 14.43 5.26 9.41
CA PRO A 197 15.76 4.83 9.89
C PRO A 197 16.02 3.32 9.67
N ILE A 198 15.01 2.49 9.93
CA ILE A 198 15.11 1.03 9.77
C ILE A 198 15.19 0.67 8.27
N THR A 199 14.30 1.23 7.45
CA THR A 199 14.23 0.93 6.02
C THR A 199 15.45 1.42 5.26
N SER A 200 16.09 2.50 5.71
CA SER A 200 17.34 3.02 5.13
C SER A 200 18.45 1.98 5.15
N LEU A 201 18.54 1.17 6.21
CA LEU A 201 19.56 0.12 6.36
C LEU A 201 19.15 -1.20 5.69
N LEU A 202 17.87 -1.57 5.77
CA LEU A 202 17.40 -2.87 5.27
C LEU A 202 17.16 -2.90 3.75
N TYR A 203 16.78 -1.76 3.16
CA TYR A 203 16.30 -1.65 1.78
C TYR A 203 16.91 -0.45 1.02
N PRO A 204 18.25 -0.24 1.05
CA PRO A 204 18.87 0.88 0.34
C PRO A 204 18.71 0.79 -1.18
N ASP A 205 18.53 -0.43 -1.72
CA ASP A 205 18.41 -0.75 -3.14
C ASP A 205 17.05 -0.38 -3.76
N CYS A 206 16.06 0.01 -2.95
CA CYS A 206 14.74 0.40 -3.46
C CYS A 206 14.18 1.66 -2.78
N GLY A 207 15.05 2.61 -2.43
CA GLY A 207 14.63 3.91 -1.92
C GLY A 207 14.18 3.90 -0.45
N GLY A 208 14.62 2.93 0.35
CA GLY A 208 14.24 2.86 1.77
C GLY A 208 14.68 4.06 2.62
N HIS A 209 15.58 4.90 2.11
CA HIS A 209 16.04 6.14 2.75
C HIS A 209 15.29 7.40 2.30
N SER A 210 14.43 7.31 1.29
CA SER A 210 13.75 8.43 0.63
C SER A 210 12.24 8.20 0.51
N LEU A 211 11.66 7.47 1.47
CA LEU A 211 10.22 7.26 1.55
C LEU A 211 9.54 8.57 1.92
N ASP A 212 8.86 9.22 0.97
CA ASP A 212 8.31 10.59 1.10
C ASP A 212 6.78 10.65 1.05
N SER A 213 6.12 9.52 0.80
CA SER A 213 4.67 9.41 0.73
C SER A 213 4.20 8.04 1.20
N HIS A 214 2.91 7.93 1.50
CA HIS A 214 2.34 6.64 1.90
C HIS A 214 0.86 6.51 1.53
N LYS A 215 0.38 5.27 1.62
CA LYS A 215 -1.04 4.93 1.71
C LYS A 215 -1.20 3.94 2.85
N ALA A 216 -2.02 4.26 3.84
CA ALA A 216 -2.32 3.38 4.96
C ALA A 216 -3.79 2.97 4.97
N PHE A 217 -4.02 1.71 5.30
CA PHE A 217 -5.35 1.13 5.39
C PHE A 217 -5.34 -0.06 6.33
N VAL A 218 -6.50 -0.39 6.85
CA VAL A 218 -6.72 -1.63 7.60
C VAL A 218 -7.47 -2.60 6.73
N VAL A 219 -7.11 -3.88 6.79
CA VAL A 219 -7.85 -4.99 6.17
C VAL A 219 -8.37 -5.93 7.24
N LYS A 220 -9.51 -6.56 6.94
CA LYS A 220 -10.20 -7.46 7.85
C LYS A 220 -10.53 -8.77 7.14
N TYR A 221 -10.15 -9.89 7.76
CA TYR A 221 -10.48 -11.23 7.29
C TYR A 221 -11.37 -11.95 8.29
N ALA A 222 -12.46 -12.56 7.82
CA ALA A 222 -13.40 -13.33 8.62
C ALA A 222 -14.29 -14.26 7.75
N LEU A 223 -14.92 -15.26 8.36
CA LEU A 223 -15.68 -16.33 7.67
C LEU A 223 -16.79 -15.88 6.70
N LYS A 224 -17.31 -14.66 6.83
CA LYS A 224 -18.38 -14.09 5.98
C LYS A 224 -17.95 -12.80 5.28
N GLU A 225 -16.66 -12.52 5.29
CA GLU A 225 -16.04 -11.33 4.72
C GLU A 225 -14.97 -11.80 3.71
N ASP A 226 -13.83 -11.10 3.60
CA ASP A 226 -12.68 -11.64 2.87
C ASP A 226 -12.06 -12.80 3.69
N LEU A 227 -11.75 -13.92 3.04
CA LEU A 227 -11.10 -15.08 3.69
C LEU A 227 -9.59 -15.06 3.50
N ASP A 228 -9.15 -14.66 2.32
CA ASP A 228 -7.78 -14.75 1.83
C ASP A 228 -7.43 -13.52 0.97
N LEU A 229 -6.19 -13.48 0.48
CA LEU A 229 -5.78 -12.49 -0.51
C LEU A 229 -4.86 -13.15 -1.52
N SER A 230 -5.28 -13.11 -2.79
CA SER A 230 -4.55 -13.72 -3.91
C SER A 230 -3.12 -13.19 -4.05
N TYR A 231 -2.26 -13.97 -4.69
CA TYR A 231 -0.86 -13.65 -4.93
C TYR A 231 -0.67 -12.35 -5.73
N HIS A 232 0.02 -11.37 -5.15
CA HIS A 232 0.16 -10.01 -5.69
C HIS A 232 1.45 -9.33 -5.22
N TYR A 233 1.70 -8.12 -5.71
CA TYR A 233 2.69 -7.20 -5.19
C TYR A 233 2.00 -5.89 -4.80
N ASP A 234 2.64 -5.11 -3.93
CA ASP A 234 2.12 -3.84 -3.48
C ASP A 234 2.55 -2.68 -4.37
N ASN A 235 1.67 -1.68 -4.50
CA ASN A 235 2.04 -0.40 -5.10
C ASN A 235 2.81 0.48 -4.09
N ALA A 236 3.94 -0.05 -3.63
CA ALA A 236 4.85 0.52 -2.64
C ALA A 236 6.31 0.19 -2.98
N GLU A 237 7.24 0.96 -2.44
CA GLU A 237 8.65 0.56 -2.42
C GLU A 237 8.88 -0.41 -1.24
N ILE A 238 8.26 -0.11 -0.09
CA ILE A 238 8.32 -0.91 1.13
C ILE A 238 6.94 -0.95 1.78
N THR A 239 6.56 -2.13 2.24
CA THR A 239 5.30 -2.37 2.95
C THR A 239 5.59 -2.77 4.39
N LEU A 240 4.83 -2.19 5.31
CA LEU A 240 4.65 -2.71 6.67
C LEU A 240 3.25 -3.31 6.78
N ASN A 241 3.15 -4.55 7.24
CA ASN A 241 1.88 -5.24 7.52
C ASN A 241 1.87 -5.73 8.97
N VAL A 242 1.15 -5.03 9.85
CA VAL A 242 1.05 -5.31 11.28
C VAL A 242 -0.24 -6.05 11.61
N SER A 243 -0.12 -7.24 12.20
CA SER A 243 -1.27 -7.89 12.82
C SER A 243 -1.68 -7.09 14.06
N LEU A 244 -2.82 -6.40 14.02
CA LEU A 244 -3.29 -5.62 15.16
C LEU A 244 -3.84 -6.56 16.23
N GLY A 245 -4.55 -7.61 15.85
CA GLY A 245 -4.95 -8.66 16.78
C GLY A 245 -6.29 -9.28 16.44
N LYS A 246 -7.08 -9.51 17.49
CA LYS A 246 -8.14 -10.53 17.61
C LYS A 246 -7.57 -11.95 17.51
N GLU A 247 -8.38 -12.92 17.92
CA GLU A 247 -8.04 -14.34 17.80
C GLU A 247 -8.49 -14.83 16.42
N PHE A 248 -7.59 -15.53 15.71
CA PHE A 248 -7.90 -16.20 14.45
C PHE A 248 -7.14 -17.52 14.34
N THR A 249 -7.59 -18.38 13.42
CA THR A 249 -6.95 -19.66 13.10
C THR A 249 -6.58 -19.68 11.62
N ASP A 250 -5.41 -20.25 11.32
CA ASP A 250 -4.76 -20.18 10.01
C ASP A 250 -4.50 -18.74 9.57
N GLY A 251 -4.69 -18.38 8.29
CA GLY A 251 -4.51 -17.00 7.85
C GLY A 251 -3.05 -16.53 7.72
N ASN A 252 -2.09 -17.46 7.65
CA ASN A 252 -0.68 -17.09 7.47
C ASN A 252 -0.45 -16.31 6.16
N LEU A 253 0.65 -15.57 6.12
CA LEU A 253 1.11 -14.96 4.87
C LEU A 253 2.03 -15.94 4.16
N TYR A 254 2.18 -15.78 2.85
CA TYR A 254 3.21 -16.48 2.09
C TYR A 254 3.91 -15.51 1.15
N PHE A 255 5.22 -15.66 1.02
CA PHE A 255 6.09 -14.80 0.21
C PHE A 255 6.82 -15.66 -0.81
N GLY A 256 6.72 -15.29 -2.08
CA GLY A 256 7.51 -15.89 -3.15
C GLY A 256 8.68 -14.98 -3.54
N ASP A 257 9.04 -14.93 -4.81
CA ASP A 257 10.13 -14.07 -5.28
C ASP A 257 9.68 -12.62 -5.57
N MET A 258 10.63 -11.78 -5.95
CA MET A 258 10.32 -10.47 -6.50
C MET A 258 9.53 -10.62 -7.81
N ARG A 259 8.62 -9.67 -8.08
CA ARG A 259 7.72 -9.67 -9.25
C ARG A 259 8.36 -9.97 -10.60
N GLN A 260 9.66 -9.69 -10.77
CA GLN A 260 10.38 -9.95 -12.01
C GLN A 260 10.63 -11.44 -12.28
N VAL A 261 10.55 -12.29 -11.26
CA VAL A 261 10.71 -13.73 -11.38
C VAL A 261 9.40 -14.37 -11.85
N PRO A 262 9.41 -15.24 -12.89
CA PRO A 262 8.22 -15.94 -13.34
C PRO A 262 7.61 -16.82 -12.24
N ILE A 263 6.28 -16.82 -12.12
CA ILE A 263 5.55 -17.61 -11.12
C ILE A 263 5.89 -19.11 -11.19
N SER A 264 6.17 -19.63 -12.40
CA SER A 264 6.55 -21.04 -12.59
C SER A 264 7.90 -21.43 -11.99
N GLU A 265 8.73 -20.43 -11.66
CA GLU A 265 10.07 -20.60 -11.09
C GLU A 265 10.10 -20.23 -9.59
N THR A 266 8.99 -19.70 -9.06
CA THR A 266 8.92 -19.20 -7.70
C THR A 266 8.59 -20.29 -6.69
N GLU A 267 9.37 -20.33 -5.61
CA GLU A 267 9.04 -21.06 -4.40
C GLU A 267 8.49 -20.09 -3.33
N CYS A 268 7.37 -20.47 -2.70
CA CYS A 268 6.76 -19.65 -1.65
C CYS A 268 7.18 -20.15 -0.27
N THR A 269 7.57 -19.21 0.59
CA THR A 269 7.80 -19.42 2.02
C THR A 269 6.56 -18.97 2.78
N GLU A 270 5.92 -19.89 3.50
CA GLU A 270 4.87 -19.55 4.45
C GLU A 270 5.47 -18.87 5.69
N VAL A 271 4.82 -17.80 6.13
CA VAL A 271 5.22 -16.98 7.26
C VAL A 271 4.04 -16.86 8.20
N GLU A 272 4.21 -17.41 9.40
CA GLU A 272 3.26 -17.24 10.49
C GLU A 272 3.05 -15.77 10.80
N HIS A 273 1.79 -15.36 10.83
CA HIS A 273 1.42 -13.97 11.08
C HIS A 273 1.07 -13.75 12.55
N GLU A 274 2.11 -13.54 13.36
CA GLU A 274 1.98 -13.36 14.80
C GLU A 274 1.20 -12.09 15.15
N VAL A 275 0.21 -12.23 16.04
CA VAL A 275 -0.56 -11.11 16.61
C VAL A 275 0.38 -10.08 17.23
N THR A 276 0.08 -8.79 17.07
CA THR A 276 0.90 -7.63 17.49
C THR A 276 2.27 -7.51 16.81
N THR A 277 2.58 -8.36 15.83
CA THR A 277 3.85 -8.30 15.09
C THR A 277 3.64 -7.77 13.67
N GLY A 278 4.55 -6.90 13.25
CA GLY A 278 4.68 -6.37 11.91
C GLY A 278 5.59 -7.20 11.02
N LEU A 279 5.24 -7.33 9.75
CA LEU A 279 6.12 -7.83 8.70
C LEU A 279 6.50 -6.68 7.78
N LEU A 280 7.81 -6.41 7.69
CA LEU A 280 8.38 -5.38 6.84
C LEU A 280 9.06 -6.03 5.63
N HIS A 281 8.61 -5.71 4.42
CA HIS A 281 9.11 -6.27 3.17
C HIS A 281 9.13 -5.24 2.03
N ARG A 282 9.83 -5.57 0.94
CA ARG A 282 9.74 -4.77 -0.31
C ARG A 282 8.33 -4.89 -0.90
N GLY A 283 7.80 -3.80 -1.45
CA GLY A 283 6.48 -3.83 -2.08
C GLY A 283 6.43 -4.72 -3.33
N GLN A 284 7.55 -4.86 -4.05
CA GLN A 284 7.66 -5.76 -5.22
C GLN A 284 7.79 -7.25 -4.85
N HIS A 285 7.89 -7.58 -3.57
CA HIS A 285 7.92 -8.95 -3.11
C HIS A 285 6.54 -9.56 -3.33
N MET A 286 6.45 -10.60 -4.16
CA MET A 286 5.16 -11.21 -4.43
C MET A 286 4.72 -12.01 -3.20
N HIS A 287 3.49 -11.81 -2.78
CA HIS A 287 2.96 -12.41 -1.56
C HIS A 287 1.44 -12.53 -1.60
N GLY A 288 0.88 -13.27 -0.64
CA GLY A 288 -0.56 -13.38 -0.43
C GLY A 288 -0.88 -13.76 1.00
N ALA A 289 -2.18 -13.86 1.30
CA ALA A 289 -2.69 -14.34 2.58
C ALA A 289 -3.43 -15.66 2.34
N LEU A 290 -3.13 -16.67 3.14
CA LEU A 290 -3.88 -17.92 3.18
C LEU A 290 -5.25 -17.70 3.84
N PRO A 291 -6.24 -18.57 3.58
CA PRO A 291 -7.56 -18.45 4.18
C PRO A 291 -7.53 -18.52 5.71
N VAL A 292 -8.32 -17.67 6.37
CA VAL A 292 -8.67 -17.85 7.78
C VAL A 292 -9.75 -18.94 7.93
N SER A 293 -9.58 -19.83 8.90
CA SER A 293 -10.56 -20.90 9.20
C SER A 293 -11.43 -20.59 10.43
N GLY A 294 -11.07 -19.57 11.20
CA GLY A 294 -11.83 -19.13 12.36
C GLY A 294 -11.40 -17.75 12.87
N GLY A 295 -12.30 -17.10 13.61
CA GLY A 295 -12.03 -15.81 14.25
C GLY A 295 -12.03 -14.61 13.30
N GLN A 296 -11.28 -13.58 13.69
CA GLN A 296 -11.12 -12.34 12.93
C GLN A 296 -9.65 -11.94 12.90
N ARG A 297 -9.18 -11.51 11.75
CA ARG A 297 -7.81 -11.01 11.58
C ARG A 297 -7.84 -9.58 11.07
N TRP A 298 -7.28 -8.68 11.87
CA TRP A 298 -7.18 -7.26 11.55
C TRP A 298 -5.72 -6.89 11.32
N ASN A 299 -5.42 -6.30 10.16
CA ASN A 299 -4.07 -5.87 9.84
C ASN A 299 -4.02 -4.40 9.46
N LEU A 300 -3.09 -3.65 10.07
CA LEU A 300 -2.65 -2.36 9.56
C LEU A 300 -1.64 -2.58 8.44
N VAL A 301 -1.92 -2.04 7.26
CA VAL A 301 -1.00 -2.05 6.13
C VAL A 301 -0.59 -0.62 5.80
N VAL A 302 0.71 -0.37 5.72
CA VAL A 302 1.29 0.91 5.32
C VAL A 302 2.17 0.70 4.10
N TRP A 303 1.70 1.16 2.95
CA TRP A 303 2.47 1.25 1.72
C TRP A 303 3.30 2.52 1.76
N MET A 304 4.61 2.40 1.90
CA MET A 304 5.54 3.53 1.89
C MET A 304 6.19 3.63 0.52
N ARG A 305 6.29 4.87 0.03
CA ARG A 305 6.66 5.16 -1.34
C ARG A 305 7.80 6.17 -1.41
N ALA A 306 8.69 6.00 -2.37
CA ALA A 306 9.80 6.90 -2.63
C ALA A 306 9.66 7.51 -4.03
N SER A 307 9.32 8.80 -4.11
CA SER A 307 9.12 9.47 -5.40
C SER A 307 10.38 9.43 -6.28
N GLN A 308 11.57 9.44 -5.67
CA GLN A 308 12.85 9.32 -6.38
C GLN A 308 12.95 8.04 -7.24
N GLU A 309 12.41 6.91 -6.75
CA GLU A 309 12.40 5.66 -7.50
C GLU A 309 11.25 5.64 -8.51
N ARG A 310 10.07 6.09 -8.08
CA ARG A 310 8.85 6.11 -8.91
C ARG A 310 8.99 6.99 -10.14
N ASN A 311 9.64 8.14 -10.01
CA ASN A 311 9.86 9.08 -11.13
C ASN A 311 10.78 8.51 -12.21
N ARG A 312 11.61 7.51 -11.89
CA ARG A 312 12.43 6.79 -12.88
C ARG A 312 11.59 5.76 -13.64
N LEU A 313 10.83 4.94 -12.90
CA LEU A 313 10.06 3.84 -13.47
C LEU A 313 8.77 3.63 -12.66
N CYS A 314 7.61 3.76 -13.32
CA CYS A 314 6.33 3.48 -12.71
C CYS A 314 6.21 1.97 -12.39
N PRO A 315 5.95 1.58 -11.13
CA PRO A 315 5.83 0.16 -10.76
C PRO A 315 4.58 -0.50 -11.36
N MET A 316 3.60 0.26 -11.85
CA MET A 316 2.39 -0.34 -12.44
C MET A 316 2.58 -0.71 -13.91
N CYS A 317 3.18 0.18 -14.71
CA CYS A 317 3.31 -0.01 -16.15
C CYS A 317 4.74 -0.26 -16.64
N ASN A 318 5.74 -0.26 -15.76
CA ASN A 318 7.16 -0.46 -16.08
C ASN A 318 7.67 0.50 -17.17
N ARG A 319 7.20 1.75 -17.15
CA ARG A 319 7.61 2.84 -18.04
C ARG A 319 7.90 4.09 -17.22
N ARG A 320 8.67 5.03 -17.79
CA ARG A 320 8.80 6.37 -17.21
C ARG A 320 7.40 6.98 -17.04
N PRO A 321 7.04 7.50 -15.85
CA PRO A 321 5.68 7.94 -15.59
C PRO A 321 5.34 9.19 -16.41
N SER A 322 4.13 9.20 -16.97
CA SER A 322 3.46 10.42 -17.43
C SER A 322 2.62 10.94 -16.27
N LEU A 323 2.99 12.10 -15.73
CA LEU A 323 2.44 12.64 -14.49
C LEU A 323 1.08 13.32 -14.73
N VAL A 324 0.12 13.01 -13.88
CA VAL A 324 -1.20 13.66 -13.78
C VAL A 324 -1.37 14.12 -12.34
N GLU A 325 -1.90 15.32 -12.15
CA GLU A 325 -2.12 15.87 -10.80
C GLU A 325 -3.02 14.95 -9.98
N GLY A 326 -2.68 14.81 -8.71
CA GLY A 326 -3.45 14.05 -7.74
C GLY A 326 -3.60 14.81 -6.42
N GLU A 327 -4.50 14.34 -5.59
CA GLU A 327 -4.77 14.89 -4.25
C GLU A 327 -3.91 14.18 -3.19
N GLY A 328 -3.53 14.91 -2.14
CA GLY A 328 -2.69 14.39 -1.05
C GLY A 328 -1.40 13.75 -1.57
N PHE A 329 -1.10 12.53 -1.13
CA PHE A 329 0.06 11.76 -1.61
C PHE A 329 -0.14 11.08 -2.98
N ALA A 330 -1.35 11.06 -3.53
CA ALA A 330 -1.67 10.41 -4.81
C ALA A 330 -1.05 8.99 -4.92
N ASP A 331 -0.24 8.72 -5.96
CA ASP A 331 0.56 7.50 -6.10
C ASP A 331 2.05 7.71 -5.79
N GLY A 332 2.41 8.80 -5.12
CA GLY A 332 3.77 9.05 -4.65
C GLY A 332 4.76 9.46 -5.73
N PHE A 333 4.30 10.01 -6.86
CA PHE A 333 5.18 10.62 -7.86
C PHE A 333 5.34 12.11 -7.60
N THR A 334 6.47 12.70 -7.97
CA THR A 334 6.72 14.15 -7.87
C THR A 334 7.25 14.70 -9.19
N LYS A 335 7.17 16.01 -9.42
CA LYS A 335 7.95 16.64 -10.50
C LYS A 335 9.37 16.84 -9.97
N HIS A 336 10.37 16.30 -10.67
CA HIS A 336 11.75 16.72 -10.41
C HIS A 336 11.85 18.22 -10.70
N THR A 337 12.21 19.02 -9.70
CA THR A 337 12.85 20.30 -9.93
C THR A 337 14.24 19.96 -10.47
N ASP A 338 14.48 20.15 -11.77
CA ASP A 338 15.80 20.08 -12.39
C ASP A 338 16.68 21.24 -11.86
N GLY A 339 17.02 21.21 -10.58
CA GLY A 339 17.91 22.15 -9.92
C GLY A 339 19.03 21.39 -9.23
N LEU A 340 20.26 21.55 -9.75
CA LEU A 340 21.55 21.22 -9.10
C LEU A 340 22.24 19.89 -9.42
N LEU A 341 22.23 19.41 -10.67
CA LEU A 341 23.22 18.42 -11.15
C LEU A 341 24.02 18.86 -12.39
N ASN A 342 24.04 20.16 -12.71
CA ASN A 342 24.93 20.75 -13.72
C ASN A 342 25.98 21.68 -13.11
N THR A 343 26.70 21.20 -12.09
CA THR A 343 27.98 21.79 -11.69
C THR A 343 29.08 20.76 -11.94
N THR A 344 29.39 20.55 -13.22
CA THR A 344 30.72 20.08 -13.62
C THR A 344 31.75 21.06 -13.04
N CYS A 345 32.37 20.65 -11.94
CA CYS A 345 33.58 21.29 -11.43
C CYS A 345 34.68 21.01 -12.46
N VAL A 346 34.88 21.96 -13.38
CA VAL A 346 36.09 21.99 -14.20
C VAL A 346 37.20 22.47 -13.26
N LEU A 347 38.05 21.53 -12.85
CA LEU A 347 39.34 21.85 -12.24
C LEU A 347 40.22 22.47 -13.33
N THR A 348 40.62 23.73 -13.12
CA THR A 348 41.85 24.32 -13.67
C THR A 348 42.80 24.60 -12.54
#